data_AF-A0A9E0JS36-F1
#
_entry.id   AF-A0A9E0JS36-F1
#
_cell.length_a   1.000
_cell.length_b   1.000
_cell.length_c   1.000
_cell.angle_alpha   90.00
_cell.angle_beta   90.00
_cell.angle_gamma   90.00
#
_symmetry.space_group_name_H-M   'P 1'
#
loop_
_entity.id
_entity.type
_entity.pdbx_description
1 polymer ?
#
loop_
_entity_poly.entity_id
_entity_poly.type
_entity_poly.pdbx_seq_one_letter_code
_entity_poly.pdbx_strand_id
1 'polypeptide(L)'
;MGKLACLHDRAGNPDLSHWNDTNTFTVDEAAMLTAGIDPLGTKGHHWETAISGHINEKHALMICRAMRESICSGQMVAASVFVYRGQFHDYIESVSQNNLDPLEWKSISPEETIIARKPLLDWYKRHGYINSPNQRKAPAQSLQQETPPPPASKLMVLPRYTTPAIEVINEIVIEHWEGFDPQNPDAVAPKQEIIVEEIKYKLAEHGYPNPSHTMAEYMERIARHPLAKFGGNKKRKG
;
A
#
# COMPACT_ATOMS: atom_id res chain seq x y z
N MET A 1 4.72 15.12 15.62
CA MET A 1 6.10 15.06 15.12
C MET A 1 6.56 13.61 15.15
N GLY A 2 6.78 12.98 13.99
CA GLY A 2 7.27 11.61 13.94
C GLY A 2 8.68 11.51 14.51
N LYS A 3 8.95 10.43 15.24
CA LYS A 3 10.22 10.12 15.93
C LYS A 3 11.47 10.30 15.05
N LEU A 4 11.32 10.16 13.73
CA LEU A 4 12.36 10.34 12.70
C LEU A 4 12.79 11.80 12.50
N ALA A 5 11.86 12.77 12.49
CA ALA A 5 12.20 14.18 12.31
C ALA A 5 13.13 14.69 13.43
N CYS A 6 12.86 14.26 14.67
CA CYS A 6 13.68 14.59 15.83
C CYS A 6 15.07 13.92 15.81
N LEU A 7 15.23 12.81 15.10
CA LEU A 7 16.52 12.13 14.93
C LEU A 7 17.33 12.78 13.79
N HIS A 8 16.67 13.21 12.71
CA HIS A 8 17.31 13.89 11.58
C HIS A 8 17.81 15.29 11.95
N ASP A 9 17.05 16.07 12.73
CA ASP A 9 17.50 17.40 13.20
C ASP A 9 18.77 17.33 14.08
N ARG A 10 19.05 16.18 14.69
CA ARG A 10 20.20 15.99 15.59
C ARG A 10 21.51 15.65 14.85
N ALA A 11 21.45 15.32 13.56
CA ALA A 11 22.58 14.85 12.76
C ALA A 11 23.20 15.90 11.81
N GLY A 12 22.69 17.14 11.79
CA GLY A 12 23.27 18.24 11.01
C GLY A 12 23.09 18.13 9.49
N ASN A 13 21.96 17.54 9.03
CA ASN A 13 21.66 17.14 7.66
C ASN A 13 22.31 17.99 6.54
N PRO A 14 22.87 17.34 5.49
CA PRO A 14 23.41 18.02 4.32
C PRO A 14 22.33 18.83 3.59
N ASP A 15 22.75 19.87 2.87
CA ASP A 15 21.88 20.52 1.89
C ASP A 15 21.61 19.53 0.75
N LEU A 16 20.34 19.19 0.52
CA LEU A 16 19.87 18.26 -0.51
C LEU A 16 19.07 18.96 -1.61
N SER A 17 19.11 20.30 -1.66
CA SER A 17 18.30 21.09 -2.60
C SER A 17 18.59 20.81 -4.07
N HIS A 18 19.78 20.30 -4.40
CA HIS A 18 20.16 19.87 -5.76
C HIS A 18 19.37 18.66 -6.27
N TRP A 19 18.74 17.87 -5.39
CA TRP A 19 17.88 16.75 -5.78
C TRP A 19 16.44 17.17 -6.13
N ASN A 20 16.10 18.46 -5.94
CA ASN A 20 14.75 18.98 -6.20
C ASN A 20 14.33 18.95 -7.67
N ASP A 21 15.27 18.85 -8.60
CA ASP A 21 14.97 18.80 -10.04
C ASP A 21 14.88 17.36 -10.58
N THR A 22 15.33 16.36 -9.82
CA THR A 22 15.38 14.96 -10.23
C THR A 22 14.02 14.27 -10.14
N ASN A 23 13.49 13.75 -11.25
CA ASN A 23 12.16 13.11 -11.28
C ASN A 23 12.16 11.59 -11.04
N THR A 24 13.34 10.97 -11.02
CA THR A 24 13.51 9.53 -10.88
C THR A 24 14.65 9.25 -9.94
N PHE A 25 14.46 8.31 -9.03
CA PHE A 25 15.45 7.95 -8.03
C PHE A 25 15.64 6.44 -8.06
N THR A 26 16.85 5.97 -7.81
CA THR A 26 17.05 4.57 -7.44
C THR A 26 16.44 4.33 -6.04
N VAL A 27 16.17 3.07 -5.70
CA VAL A 27 15.70 2.73 -4.34
C VAL A 27 16.70 3.20 -3.29
N ASP A 28 17.99 3.04 -3.60
CA ASP A 28 19.10 3.49 -2.75
C ASP A 28 19.14 5.00 -2.56
N GLU A 29 19.06 5.77 -3.66
CA GLU A 29 19.00 7.23 -3.60
C GLU A 29 17.80 7.70 -2.77
N ALA A 30 16.62 7.13 -3.01
CA ALA A 30 15.41 7.48 -2.29
C ALA A 30 15.55 7.19 -0.78
N ALA A 31 16.14 6.04 -0.42
CA ALA A 31 16.34 5.65 0.96
C ALA A 31 17.36 6.54 1.69
N MET A 32 18.48 6.84 1.04
CA MET A 32 19.51 7.74 1.56
C MET A 32 18.96 9.16 1.76
N LEU A 33 18.28 9.71 0.76
CA LEU A 33 17.69 11.05 0.84
C LEU A 33 16.64 11.13 1.96
N THR A 34 15.83 10.08 2.13
CA THR A 34 14.86 10.00 3.24
C THR A 34 15.55 10.05 4.60
N ALA A 35 16.72 9.45 4.72
CA ALA A 35 17.52 9.45 5.94
C ALA A 35 18.43 10.68 6.11
N GLY A 36 18.36 11.66 5.20
CA GLY A 36 19.23 12.85 5.24
C GLY A 36 20.68 12.55 4.87
N ILE A 37 20.91 11.63 3.93
CA ILE A 37 22.23 11.31 3.36
C ILE A 37 22.22 11.76 1.89
N ASP A 38 23.25 12.48 1.46
CA ASP A 38 23.43 12.82 0.04
C ASP A 38 24.05 11.63 -0.72
N PRO A 39 23.33 10.99 -1.66
CA PRO A 39 23.86 9.87 -2.43
C PRO A 39 25.15 10.21 -3.19
N LEU A 40 25.31 11.45 -3.66
CA LEU A 40 26.51 11.88 -4.40
C LEU A 40 27.78 11.88 -3.54
N GLY A 41 27.64 12.03 -2.22
CA GLY A 41 28.74 11.99 -1.27
C GLY A 41 29.21 10.58 -0.93
N THR A 42 28.44 9.56 -1.29
CA THR A 42 28.78 8.16 -1.02
C THR A 42 29.73 7.65 -2.10
N LYS A 43 30.93 7.23 -1.69
CA LYS A 43 31.94 6.68 -2.60
C LYS A 43 31.56 5.24 -2.98
N GLY A 44 30.57 5.10 -3.85
CA GLY A 44 30.39 3.97 -4.77
C GLY A 44 30.34 2.55 -4.19
N HIS A 45 30.02 2.33 -2.92
CA HIS A 45 30.01 0.98 -2.36
C HIS A 45 28.86 0.76 -1.39
N HIS A 46 28.01 -0.21 -1.75
CA HIS A 46 27.24 -1.10 -0.88
C HIS A 46 27.09 -0.60 0.54
N TRP A 47 26.32 0.46 0.72
CA TRP A 47 26.05 1.03 2.04
C TRP A 47 25.27 0.03 2.93
N GLU A 48 24.73 -1.04 2.32
CA GLU A 48 24.30 -2.28 3.00
C GLU A 48 25.38 -2.96 3.86
N THR A 49 26.65 -2.87 3.44
CA THR A 49 27.79 -3.40 4.19
C THR A 49 28.44 -2.36 5.10
N ALA A 50 28.13 -1.07 4.90
CA ALA A 50 28.62 0.02 5.72
C ALA A 50 27.78 0.14 6.99
N ILE A 51 28.01 -0.77 7.94
CA ILE A 51 27.64 -0.52 9.34
C ILE A 51 28.70 0.44 9.92
N SER A 52 28.79 1.68 9.42
CA SER A 52 29.66 2.69 10.07
C SER A 52 29.15 3.02 11.48
N GLY A 53 27.91 2.64 11.78
CA GLY A 53 27.25 2.81 13.06
C GLY A 53 26.39 4.07 13.11
N HIS A 54 26.50 4.98 12.12
CA HIS A 54 25.73 6.21 12.06
C HIS A 54 24.22 5.93 11.96
N ILE A 55 23.41 6.67 12.72
CA ILE A 55 21.97 6.40 12.85
C ILE A 55 21.23 6.57 11.53
N ASN A 56 21.64 7.55 10.70
CA ASN A 56 21.02 7.79 9.40
C ASN A 56 21.28 6.64 8.41
N GLU A 57 22.46 6.00 8.45
CA GLU A 57 22.75 4.85 7.58
C GLU A 57 21.89 3.65 7.96
N LYS A 58 21.74 3.39 9.27
CA LYS A 58 20.84 2.35 9.77
C LYS A 58 19.38 2.63 9.37
N HIS A 59 18.97 3.88 9.38
CA HIS A 59 17.64 4.27 8.91
C HIS A 59 17.48 4.07 7.41
N ALA A 60 18.44 4.53 6.60
CA ALA A 60 18.45 4.29 5.17
C ALA A 60 18.28 2.79 4.90
N LEU A 61 18.90 1.90 5.69
CA LEU A 61 18.88 0.45 5.46
C LEU A 61 17.47 -0.10 5.60
N MET A 62 16.82 0.32 6.66
CA MET A 62 15.43 -0.05 6.91
C MET A 62 14.48 0.56 5.90
N ILE A 63 14.74 1.77 5.42
CA ILE A 63 13.93 2.43 4.38
C ILE A 63 14.08 1.70 3.05
N CYS A 64 15.30 1.39 2.61
CA CYS A 64 15.57 0.64 1.37
C CYS A 64 14.90 -0.74 1.41
N ARG A 65 15.01 -1.45 2.54
CA ARG A 65 14.30 -2.70 2.75
C ARG A 65 12.78 -2.52 2.62
N ALA A 66 12.20 -1.56 3.32
CA ALA A 66 10.75 -1.31 3.29
C ALA A 66 10.27 -0.91 1.88
N MET A 67 11.08 -0.17 1.14
CA MET A 67 10.80 0.19 -0.26
C MET A 67 10.81 -1.05 -1.17
N ARG A 68 11.81 -1.93 -1.05
CA ARG A 68 11.85 -3.21 -1.80
C ARG A 68 10.65 -4.10 -1.47
N GLU A 69 10.31 -4.24 -0.19
CA GLU A 69 9.11 -4.97 0.26
C GLU A 69 7.84 -4.35 -0.34
N SER A 70 7.74 -3.02 -0.38
CA SER A 70 6.60 -2.31 -0.96
C SER A 70 6.50 -2.49 -2.48
N ILE A 71 7.61 -2.60 -3.20
CA ILE A 71 7.63 -2.87 -4.64
C ILE A 71 7.14 -4.30 -4.89
N CYS A 72 7.69 -5.29 -4.19
CA CYS A 72 7.25 -6.70 -4.28
C CYS A 72 5.77 -6.89 -3.94
N SER A 73 5.27 -6.20 -2.91
CA SER A 73 3.87 -6.32 -2.49
C SER A 73 2.90 -5.47 -3.32
N GLY A 74 3.37 -4.77 -4.36
CA GLY A 74 2.56 -3.85 -5.18
C GLY A 74 2.09 -2.59 -4.44
N GLN A 75 2.60 -2.32 -3.23
CA GLN A 75 2.28 -1.11 -2.49
C GLN A 75 2.98 0.12 -3.06
N MET A 76 4.11 -0.03 -3.75
CA MET A 76 4.82 1.07 -4.40
C MET A 76 5.09 0.72 -5.86
N VAL A 77 4.66 1.57 -6.78
CA VAL A 77 4.92 1.37 -8.22
C VAL A 77 6.34 1.84 -8.54
N ALA A 78 7.15 0.95 -9.09
CA ALA A 78 8.45 1.28 -9.66
C ALA A 78 8.30 1.56 -11.16
N ALA A 79 9.10 2.50 -11.68
CA ALA A 79 9.16 2.78 -13.11
C ALA A 79 9.90 1.67 -13.88
N SER A 80 10.89 1.05 -13.24
CA SER A 80 11.63 -0.10 -13.76
C SER A 80 12.15 -0.91 -12.59
N VAL A 81 11.95 -2.24 -12.62
CA VAL A 81 12.46 -3.15 -11.59
C VAL A 81 13.58 -3.98 -12.15
N PHE A 82 14.67 -4.04 -11.39
CA PHE A 82 15.82 -4.87 -11.68
C PHE A 82 16.05 -5.85 -10.53
N VAL A 83 16.28 -7.11 -10.85
CA VAL A 83 16.52 -8.16 -9.87
C VAL A 83 17.84 -8.86 -10.15
N TYR A 84 18.57 -9.18 -9.09
CA TYR A 84 19.74 -10.03 -9.15
C TYR A 84 19.33 -11.48 -9.38
N ARG A 85 20.02 -12.16 -10.30
CA ARG A 85 19.74 -13.55 -10.69
C ARG A 85 21.01 -14.39 -10.78
N GLY A 86 20.78 -15.70 -10.88
CA GLY A 86 21.79 -16.74 -10.87
C GLY A 86 22.22 -17.14 -9.46
N GLN A 87 23.00 -18.22 -9.36
CA GLN A 87 23.33 -18.85 -8.06
C GLN A 87 24.11 -17.93 -7.11
N PHE A 88 24.74 -16.88 -7.65
CA PHE A 88 25.57 -15.94 -6.92
C PHE A 88 25.22 -14.47 -7.21
N HIS A 89 23.99 -14.18 -7.69
CA HIS A 89 23.60 -12.83 -8.09
C HIS A 89 24.55 -12.24 -9.16
N ASP A 90 25.00 -13.10 -10.09
CA ASP A 90 26.05 -12.82 -11.07
C ASP A 90 25.60 -11.92 -12.22
N TYR A 91 24.29 -11.76 -12.42
CA TYR A 91 23.75 -10.80 -13.37
C TYR A 91 22.46 -10.16 -12.87
N ILE A 92 22.10 -9.04 -13.50
CA ILE A 92 20.89 -8.27 -13.22
C ILE A 92 19.96 -8.40 -14.42
N GLU A 93 18.68 -8.67 -14.17
CA GLU A 93 17.65 -8.68 -15.20
C GLU A 93 16.56 -7.66 -14.91
N SER A 94 15.97 -7.12 -15.97
CA SER A 94 14.78 -6.29 -15.88
C SER A 94 13.54 -7.18 -15.83
N VAL A 95 12.68 -6.96 -14.85
CA VAL A 95 11.44 -7.73 -14.67
C VAL A 95 10.23 -6.82 -14.57
N SER A 96 9.10 -7.30 -15.08
CA SER A 96 7.82 -6.67 -14.81
C SER A 96 7.49 -6.80 -13.33
N GLN A 97 7.12 -5.68 -12.68
CA GLN A 97 6.75 -5.67 -11.27
C GLN A 97 5.62 -6.67 -10.94
N ASN A 98 4.69 -6.90 -11.87
CA ASN A 98 3.59 -7.84 -11.71
C ASN A 98 4.04 -9.31 -11.65
N ASN A 99 5.28 -9.60 -12.06
CA ASN A 99 5.84 -10.96 -12.06
C ASN A 99 6.67 -11.26 -10.82
N LEU A 100 6.81 -10.30 -9.89
CA LEU A 100 7.57 -10.50 -8.65
C LEU A 100 6.77 -11.33 -7.65
N ASP A 101 7.43 -12.28 -7.00
CA ASP A 101 6.89 -12.91 -5.79
C ASP A 101 6.93 -11.89 -4.62
N PRO A 102 5.88 -11.78 -3.79
CA PRO A 102 5.88 -10.93 -2.61
C PRO A 102 7.04 -11.17 -1.63
N LEU A 103 7.66 -12.34 -1.65
CA LEU A 103 8.80 -12.72 -0.79
C LEU A 103 10.17 -12.50 -1.46
N GLU A 104 10.21 -12.11 -2.74
CA GLU A 104 11.43 -11.93 -3.53
C GLU A 104 12.11 -10.56 -3.34
N TRP A 105 11.69 -9.77 -2.35
CA TRP A 105 12.20 -8.40 -2.15
C TRP A 105 13.72 -8.30 -2.01
N LYS A 106 14.38 -9.37 -1.52
CA LYS A 106 15.85 -9.43 -1.37
C LYS A 106 16.58 -9.46 -2.71
N SER A 107 15.93 -9.97 -3.75
CA SER A 107 16.52 -10.06 -5.07
C SER A 107 16.44 -8.74 -5.83
N ILE A 108 15.60 -7.79 -5.39
CA ILE A 108 15.52 -6.45 -6.02
C ILE A 108 16.85 -5.72 -5.84
N SER A 109 17.46 -5.34 -6.96
CA SER A 109 18.64 -4.48 -7.00
C SER A 109 18.22 -3.04 -6.65
N PRO A 110 18.65 -2.50 -5.50
CA PRO A 110 18.21 -1.18 -5.09
C PRO A 110 19.02 -0.05 -5.78
N GLU A 111 20.19 -0.38 -6.31
CA GLU A 111 21.07 0.50 -7.10
C GLU A 111 20.51 0.73 -8.51
N GLU A 112 19.80 -0.24 -9.09
CA GLU A 112 19.29 -0.18 -10.46
C GLU A 112 17.77 0.05 -10.55
N THR A 113 17.00 -0.35 -9.53
CA THR A 113 15.54 -0.22 -9.54
C THR A 113 15.12 1.24 -9.41
N ILE A 114 14.33 1.71 -10.39
CA ILE A 114 13.98 3.12 -10.55
C ILE A 114 12.56 3.38 -10.04
N ILE A 115 12.40 4.40 -9.21
CA ILE A 115 11.13 4.92 -8.71
C ILE A 115 10.92 6.34 -9.22
N ALA A 116 9.75 6.62 -9.80
CA ALA A 116 9.37 7.97 -10.16
C ALA A 116 8.97 8.79 -8.92
N ARG A 117 9.17 10.11 -8.98
CA ARG A 117 8.88 11.05 -7.88
C ARG A 117 7.46 10.94 -7.33
N LYS A 118 6.45 10.79 -8.19
CA LYS A 118 5.04 10.72 -7.76
C LYS A 118 4.74 9.47 -6.90
N PRO A 119 5.01 8.24 -7.38
CA PRO A 119 4.90 7.04 -6.55
C PRO A 119 5.66 7.13 -5.22
N LEU A 120 6.85 7.72 -5.25
CA LEU A 120 7.68 7.92 -4.06
C LEU A 120 7.02 8.88 -3.04
N LEU A 121 6.49 10.01 -3.50
CA LEU A 121 5.75 10.95 -2.67
C LEU A 121 4.49 10.31 -2.06
N ASP A 122 3.77 9.50 -2.83
CA ASP A 122 2.58 8.80 -2.33
C ASP A 122 2.94 7.69 -1.33
N TRP A 123 4.10 7.05 -1.49
CA TRP A 123 4.68 6.16 -0.48
C TRP A 123 5.04 6.92 0.80
N TYR A 124 5.69 8.08 0.70
CA TYR A 124 6.04 8.91 1.85
C TYR A 124 4.84 9.38 2.66
N LYS A 125 3.77 9.81 1.99
CA LYS A 125 2.52 10.22 2.64
C LYS A 125 1.91 9.07 3.45
N ARG A 126 1.86 7.86 2.88
CA ARG A 126 1.29 6.67 3.55
C ARG A 126 2.10 6.25 4.78
N HIS A 127 3.41 6.42 4.74
CA HIS A 127 4.31 6.07 5.85
C HIS A 127 4.54 7.21 6.84
N GLY A 128 3.88 8.37 6.66
CA GLY A 128 3.96 9.50 7.59
C GLY A 128 5.29 10.28 7.53
N TYR A 129 6.06 10.16 6.46
CA TYR A 129 7.27 10.97 6.23
C TYR A 129 6.92 12.41 5.86
N ILE A 130 5.80 12.62 5.19
CA ILE A 130 5.28 13.95 4.83
C ILE A 130 3.94 14.13 5.55
N ASN A 131 3.88 15.10 6.47
CA ASN A 131 2.63 15.47 7.11
C ASN A 131 1.66 16.06 6.07
N SER A 132 0.40 15.64 6.07
CA SER A 132 -0.68 16.40 5.42
C SER A 132 -0.63 17.87 5.88
N PRO A 133 -0.88 18.85 5.01
CA PRO A 133 -0.67 20.28 5.29
C PRO A 133 -1.47 20.87 6.48
N ASN A 134 -2.31 20.10 7.17
CA ASN A 134 -3.14 20.58 8.28
C ASN A 134 -2.50 20.49 9.69
N GLN A 135 -1.21 20.21 9.83
CA GLN A 135 -0.56 20.17 11.16
C GLN A 135 0.72 21.00 11.28
N ARG A 136 0.71 22.23 10.76
CA ARG A 136 1.70 23.24 11.16
C ARG A 136 1.00 24.55 11.55
N LYS A 137 0.38 24.56 12.74
CA LYS A 137 0.38 25.78 13.54
C LYS A 137 1.66 25.75 14.37
N ALA A 138 2.54 26.71 14.12
CA ALA A 138 3.73 26.95 14.93
C ALA A 138 3.35 27.11 16.42
N PRO A 139 4.23 26.77 17.37
CA PRO A 139 3.96 27.02 18.77
C PRO A 139 4.12 28.52 19.04
N ALA A 140 3.01 29.26 19.00
CA ALA A 140 2.92 30.51 19.72
C ALA A 140 2.72 30.18 21.20
N GLN A 141 3.66 30.62 22.02
CA GLN A 141 3.58 30.59 23.47
C GLN A 141 2.26 31.25 23.93
N SER A 142 1.47 30.53 24.71
CA SER A 142 0.65 31.12 25.78
C SER A 142 0.17 29.98 26.67
N LEU A 143 0.62 30.01 27.92
CA LEU A 143 -0.03 29.31 29.02
C LEU A 143 -1.49 29.79 29.10
N GLN A 144 -2.45 28.86 29.14
CA GLN A 144 -3.57 28.90 30.09
C GLN A 144 -4.45 27.65 30.00
N GLN A 145 -4.47 26.94 31.15
CA GLN A 145 -5.56 26.24 31.83
C GLN A 145 -6.41 25.16 31.12
N GLU A 146 -6.42 24.00 31.77
CA GLU A 146 -7.24 22.82 31.54
C GLU A 146 -8.75 23.10 31.57
N THR A 147 -9.46 22.48 30.64
CA THR A 147 -10.84 22.00 30.85
C THR A 147 -10.94 20.61 30.22
N PRO A 148 -11.51 19.59 30.88
CA PRO A 148 -11.56 18.25 30.32
C PRO A 148 -12.64 18.17 29.23
N PRO A 149 -12.35 17.68 28.01
CA PRO A 149 -13.39 17.38 27.05
C PRO A 149 -14.06 16.03 27.35
N PRO A 150 -15.35 15.86 27.00
CA PRO A 150 -16.12 14.63 27.19
C PRO A 150 -15.52 13.47 26.37
N PRO A 151 -15.84 12.20 26.68
CA PRO A 151 -15.23 11.06 26.01
C PRO A 151 -15.61 11.06 24.53
N ALA A 152 -14.68 11.47 23.68
CA ALA A 152 -14.82 11.34 22.24
C ALA A 152 -14.68 9.86 21.88
N SER A 153 -15.79 9.28 21.43
CA SER A 153 -15.86 7.98 20.78
C SER A 153 -14.74 7.89 19.73
N LYS A 154 -13.84 6.91 19.86
CA LYS A 154 -12.86 6.57 18.82
C LYS A 154 -13.62 6.05 17.59
N LEU A 155 -14.12 6.95 16.75
CA LEU A 155 -14.46 6.59 15.38
C LEU A 155 -13.15 6.44 14.62
N MET A 156 -12.70 5.19 14.45
CA MET A 156 -11.69 4.85 13.45
C MET A 156 -12.20 5.33 12.08
N VAL A 157 -11.62 6.41 11.56
CA VAL A 157 -11.81 6.78 10.16
C VAL A 157 -10.92 5.87 9.34
N LEU A 158 -11.48 4.79 8.81
CA LEU A 158 -10.83 3.92 7.83
C LEU A 158 -10.62 4.74 6.53
N PRO A 159 -9.43 4.70 5.90
CA PRO A 159 -9.25 5.33 4.60
C PRO A 159 -10.14 4.62 3.57
N ARG A 160 -11.14 5.34 3.04
CA ARG A 160 -12.02 4.86 1.96
C ARG A 160 -11.30 5.02 0.63
N TYR A 161 -10.52 4.00 0.25
CA TYR A 161 -10.23 3.78 -1.16
C TYR A 161 -11.43 3.03 -1.75
N THR A 162 -12.27 3.73 -2.52
CA THR A 162 -13.37 3.10 -3.24
C THR A 162 -12.91 2.83 -4.67
N THR A 163 -13.26 1.65 -5.17
CA THR A 163 -13.14 1.31 -6.59
C THR A 163 -14.53 0.86 -7.04
N PRO A 164 -14.86 0.95 -8.35
CA PRO A 164 -16.08 0.37 -8.89
C PRO A 164 -16.35 -1.06 -8.40
N ALA A 165 -15.30 -1.89 -8.31
CA ALA A 165 -15.43 -3.24 -7.80
C ALA A 165 -15.83 -3.30 -6.30
N ILE A 166 -15.26 -2.44 -5.45
CA ILE A 166 -15.61 -2.38 -4.02
C ILE A 166 -17.03 -1.83 -3.84
N GLU A 167 -17.43 -0.83 -4.62
CA GLU A 167 -18.79 -0.26 -4.57
C GLU A 167 -19.83 -1.32 -4.95
N VAL A 168 -19.61 -2.02 -6.07
CA VAL A 168 -20.48 -3.12 -6.51
C VAL A 168 -20.51 -4.27 -5.50
N ILE A 169 -19.37 -4.67 -4.90
CA ILE A 169 -19.35 -5.69 -3.84
C ILE A 169 -20.21 -5.26 -2.65
N ASN A 170 -20.08 -4.01 -2.20
CA ASN A 170 -20.87 -3.50 -1.08
C ASN A 170 -22.36 -3.47 -1.40
N GLU A 171 -22.74 -3.07 -2.61
CA GLU A 171 -24.14 -3.12 -3.05
C GLU A 171 -24.70 -4.55 -3.03
N ILE A 172 -23.95 -5.53 -3.55
CA ILE A 172 -24.36 -6.95 -3.52
C ILE A 172 -24.48 -7.46 -2.08
N VAL A 173 -23.57 -7.06 -1.19
CA VAL A 173 -23.65 -7.42 0.24
C VAL A 173 -24.94 -6.87 0.86
N ILE A 174 -25.24 -5.59 0.63
CA ILE A 174 -26.45 -4.94 1.17
C ILE A 174 -27.72 -5.60 0.62
N GLU A 175 -27.78 -5.86 -0.69
CA GLU A 175 -28.98 -6.37 -1.35
C GLU A 175 -29.26 -7.85 -1.04
N HIS A 176 -28.22 -8.68 -0.97
CA HIS A 176 -28.39 -10.14 -0.91
C HIS A 176 -27.96 -10.77 0.42
N TRP A 177 -27.07 -10.14 1.18
CA TRP A 177 -26.38 -10.81 2.29
C TRP A 177 -26.53 -10.13 3.66
N GLU A 178 -26.80 -8.81 3.73
CA GLU A 178 -26.96 -8.07 4.99
C GLU A 178 -28.16 -8.59 5.82
N GLY A 179 -29.24 -8.97 5.15
CA GLY A 179 -30.42 -9.58 5.77
C GLY A 179 -30.45 -11.11 5.75
N PHE A 180 -29.41 -11.78 5.24
CA PHE A 180 -29.41 -13.24 5.09
C PHE A 180 -29.08 -13.93 6.42
N ASP A 181 -30.07 -14.59 7.01
CA ASP A 181 -29.87 -15.42 8.20
C ASP A 181 -29.73 -16.92 7.82
N PRO A 182 -28.53 -17.52 7.92
CA PRO A 182 -28.32 -18.93 7.62
C PRO A 182 -29.02 -19.90 8.58
N GLN A 183 -29.44 -19.44 9.77
CA GLN A 183 -30.20 -20.23 10.73
C GLN A 183 -31.70 -20.23 10.44
N ASN A 184 -32.18 -19.28 9.63
CA ASN A 184 -33.57 -19.25 9.20
C ASN A 184 -33.82 -20.37 8.15
N PRO A 185 -34.73 -21.32 8.41
CA PRO A 185 -35.03 -22.41 7.48
C PRO A 185 -35.48 -21.92 6.10
N ASP A 186 -36.16 -20.77 6.06
CA ASP A 186 -36.77 -20.16 4.88
C ASP A 186 -35.84 -19.20 4.13
N ALA A 187 -34.67 -18.88 4.69
CA ALA A 187 -33.65 -18.11 3.99
C ALA A 187 -33.02 -18.98 2.88
N VAL A 188 -33.36 -18.65 1.63
CA VAL A 188 -32.81 -19.29 0.43
C VAL A 188 -31.70 -18.39 -0.11
N ALA A 189 -30.47 -18.90 -0.12
CA ALA A 189 -29.35 -18.20 -0.74
C ALA A 189 -29.59 -18.06 -2.27
N PRO A 190 -29.39 -16.86 -2.84
CA PRO A 190 -29.50 -16.66 -4.28
C PRO A 190 -28.54 -17.56 -5.06
N LYS A 191 -28.93 -17.93 -6.29
CA LYS A 191 -28.06 -18.74 -7.17
C LYS A 191 -26.86 -17.90 -7.61
N GLN A 192 -25.69 -18.52 -7.63
CA GLN A 192 -24.44 -17.86 -8.01
C GLN A 192 -24.54 -17.19 -9.39
N GLU A 193 -25.11 -17.88 -10.38
CA GLU A 193 -25.26 -17.38 -11.75
C GLU A 193 -26.01 -16.05 -11.82
N ILE A 194 -27.02 -15.87 -10.95
CA ILE A 194 -27.84 -14.65 -10.91
C ILE A 194 -26.99 -13.48 -10.39
N ILE A 195 -26.28 -13.69 -9.28
CA ILE A 195 -25.44 -12.65 -8.67
C ILE A 195 -24.25 -12.29 -9.58
N VAL A 196 -23.69 -13.27 -10.29
CA VAL A 196 -22.58 -13.04 -11.24
C VAL A 196 -23.02 -12.16 -12.42
N GLU A 197 -24.19 -12.39 -12.99
CA GLU A 197 -24.71 -11.52 -14.06
C GLU A 197 -25.08 -10.12 -13.54
N GLU A 198 -25.60 -10.03 -12.33
CA GLU A 198 -25.90 -8.75 -11.66
C GLU A 198 -24.63 -7.93 -11.40
N ILE A 199 -23.55 -8.57 -10.93
CA ILE A 199 -22.25 -7.93 -10.74
C ILE A 199 -21.71 -7.38 -12.07
N LYS A 200 -21.84 -8.13 -13.17
CA LYS A 200 -21.41 -7.64 -14.50
C LYS A 200 -22.21 -6.41 -14.92
N TYR A 201 -23.52 -6.42 -14.71
CA TYR A 201 -24.37 -5.27 -15.04
C TYR A 201 -23.95 -4.03 -14.25
N LYS A 202 -23.83 -4.15 -12.93
CA LYS A 202 -23.46 -3.05 -12.05
C LYS A 202 -22.04 -2.53 -12.32
N LEU A 203 -21.08 -3.41 -12.60
CA LEU A 203 -19.73 -3.00 -13.01
C LEU A 203 -19.74 -2.17 -14.31
N ALA A 204 -20.59 -2.53 -15.27
CA ALA A 204 -20.72 -1.76 -16.51
C ALA A 204 -21.31 -0.36 -16.24
N GLU A 205 -22.30 -0.25 -15.34
CA GLU A 205 -22.86 1.04 -14.90
C GLU A 205 -21.80 1.91 -14.19
N HIS A 206 -20.96 1.29 -13.38
CA HIS A 206 -19.84 1.94 -12.67
C HIS A 206 -18.61 2.23 -13.55
N GLY A 207 -18.76 2.18 -14.88
CA GLY A 207 -17.73 2.61 -15.83
C GLY A 207 -16.69 1.55 -16.19
N TYR A 208 -16.98 0.27 -15.95
CA TYR A 208 -16.13 -0.86 -16.32
C TYR A 208 -16.70 -1.60 -17.55
N PRO A 209 -16.40 -1.16 -18.79
CA PRO A 209 -16.97 -1.76 -19.99
C PRO A 209 -16.46 -3.21 -20.16
N ASN A 210 -17.38 -4.14 -20.39
CA ASN A 210 -17.11 -5.57 -20.59
C ASN A 210 -16.40 -6.27 -19.41
N PRO A 211 -17.00 -6.31 -18.21
CA PRO A 211 -16.43 -7.06 -17.10
C PRO A 211 -16.37 -8.56 -17.43
N SER A 212 -15.22 -9.18 -17.22
CA SER A 212 -15.04 -10.60 -17.51
C SER A 212 -15.89 -11.45 -16.57
N HIS A 213 -16.38 -12.59 -17.06
CA HIS A 213 -17.15 -13.52 -16.23
C HIS A 213 -16.35 -13.99 -15.02
N THR A 214 -15.07 -14.33 -15.23
CA THR A 214 -14.15 -14.73 -14.16
C THR A 214 -13.99 -13.65 -13.08
N MET A 215 -13.91 -12.37 -13.47
CA MET A 215 -13.85 -11.25 -12.50
C MET A 215 -15.12 -11.18 -11.66
N ALA A 216 -16.28 -11.29 -12.30
CA ALA A 216 -17.57 -11.27 -11.60
C ALA A 216 -17.74 -12.48 -10.65
N GLU A 217 -17.26 -13.67 -11.03
CA GLU A 217 -17.22 -14.84 -10.14
C GLU A 217 -16.35 -14.61 -8.90
N TYR A 218 -15.17 -14.00 -9.06
CA TYR A 218 -14.31 -13.68 -7.92
C TYR A 218 -14.96 -12.66 -6.99
N MET A 219 -15.61 -11.64 -7.54
CA MET A 219 -16.32 -10.63 -6.76
C MET A 219 -17.52 -11.23 -6.01
N GLU A 220 -18.26 -12.14 -6.65
CA GLU A 220 -19.35 -12.87 -6.01
C GLU A 220 -18.85 -13.65 -4.79
N ARG A 221 -17.70 -14.35 -4.93
CA ARG A 221 -17.09 -15.09 -3.83
C ARG A 221 -16.66 -14.21 -2.67
N ILE A 222 -16.25 -12.97 -2.94
CA ILE A 222 -15.87 -11.99 -1.91
C ILE A 222 -17.12 -11.44 -1.20
N ALA A 223 -18.19 -11.14 -1.96
CA ALA A 223 -19.45 -10.61 -1.42
C ALA A 223 -20.28 -11.65 -0.66
N ARG A 224 -20.13 -12.95 -1.00
CA ARG A 224 -20.95 -14.04 -0.50
C ARG A 224 -20.86 -14.22 1.01
N HIS A 225 -22.02 -14.43 1.65
CA HIS A 225 -22.08 -14.78 3.06
C HIS A 225 -21.32 -16.12 3.34
N PRO A 226 -20.44 -16.21 4.35
CA PRO A 226 -19.56 -17.39 4.57
C PRO A 226 -20.31 -18.72 4.74
N LEU A 227 -21.54 -18.68 5.25
CA LEU A 227 -22.39 -19.86 5.47
C LEU A 227 -23.36 -20.14 4.32
N ALA A 228 -23.41 -19.30 3.29
CA ALA A 228 -24.23 -19.51 2.11
C ALA A 228 -23.50 -20.45 1.14
N LYS A 229 -23.90 -21.73 1.14
CA LYS A 229 -23.42 -22.70 0.14
C LYS A 229 -23.72 -22.18 -1.27
N PHE A 230 -22.85 -22.51 -2.25
CA PHE A 230 -23.13 -22.32 -3.68
C PHE A 230 -24.54 -22.84 -3.98
N GLY A 231 -25.47 -21.90 -4.20
CA GLY A 231 -26.89 -22.14 -3.97
C GLY A 231 -27.44 -23.19 -4.92
N GLY A 232 -28.24 -24.11 -4.37
CA GLY A 232 -29.10 -25.00 -5.16
C GLY A 232 -29.16 -26.45 -4.71
N ASN A 233 -29.42 -26.74 -3.43
CA ASN A 233 -30.14 -27.97 -2.99
C ASN A 233 -30.31 -28.02 -1.46
N LYS A 234 -31.36 -27.38 -0.93
CA LYS A 234 -32.04 -27.98 0.23
C LYS A 234 -33.10 -28.91 -0.36
N LYS A 235 -32.81 -30.22 -0.43
CA LYS A 235 -33.88 -31.22 -0.57
C LYS A 235 -34.84 -30.97 0.59
N ARG A 236 -36.10 -30.59 0.29
CA ARG A 236 -37.20 -30.70 1.25
C ARG A 236 -37.19 -32.14 1.76
N LYS A 237 -36.80 -32.34 3.02
CA LYS A 237 -37.15 -33.56 3.73
C LYS A 237 -38.62 -33.39 4.10
N GLY A 238 -39.42 -34.37 3.70
CA GLY A 238 -40.87 -34.41 3.94
C GLY A 238 -41.22 -34.44 5.41
#